data_AF-A0A182SNR2-F1
#
_entry.id   AF-A0A182SNR2-F1
#
_cell.length_a   1.000
_cell.length_b   1.000
_cell.length_c   1.000
_cell.angle_alpha   90.00
_cell.angle_beta   90.00
_cell.angle_gamma   90.00
#
_symmetry.space_group_name_H-M   'P 1'
#
loop_
_entity.id
_entity.type
_entity.pdbx_description
1 polymer ?
#
loop_
_entity_poly.entity_id
_entity_poly.type
_entity_poly.pdbx_seq_one_letter_code
_entity_poly.pdbx_strand_id
1 'polypeptide(L)'
;AADSAGSVPPECWIQLLQYTNHAAIEAAGDLLGHYITHEIKNYRGGIYQTPAGRPEPSNLKYLPRASILSTIVNYLILQSTKFTKSETTAELVLVEMLRIVAKPYPKPIPPLNWCFLHEYFHHCFEMRDACLQIAIKQMPFSGTAKRLVENYLNELCETIMLEEDLVKIYSSIADITEAVQTDVYKQFVHLSLQYLAERAEDKQFPDSTPFIQTIALIGGALQREKKYENEDNFYLLCATLENFFMRFDLGSEVFKKYIEVLVHLPEQHFIELLKPSTWNTGGMNVEKLEKTIYLQFAFHQYNPAAKSLQFLGLPDIISTVAKHSPADGSLSAFFLQEWYSFVELFARNDEDQSDAKALVEFIVELIGLI
;
A
#
# COMPACT_ATOMS: atom_id res chain seq x y z
N ALA A 1 4.20 -41.69 -2.78
CA ALA A 1 3.57 -41.38 -4.07
C ALA A 1 2.08 -41.20 -3.83
N ALA A 2 1.29 -40.54 -4.68
CA ALA A 2 -0.15 -40.36 -4.44
C ALA A 2 -0.94 -41.68 -4.35
N ASP A 3 -0.33 -42.81 -4.71
CA ASP A 3 -0.87 -44.16 -4.62
C ASP A 3 -0.14 -45.05 -3.57
N SER A 4 0.63 -44.46 -2.64
CA SER A 4 1.22 -45.24 -1.53
C SER A 4 0.21 -45.45 -0.42
N ALA A 5 0.17 -46.65 0.17
CA ALA A 5 -0.64 -46.94 1.34
C ALA A 5 -0.39 -45.89 2.45
N GLY A 6 -1.41 -45.10 2.79
CA GLY A 6 -1.34 -44.01 3.78
C GLY A 6 -1.49 -42.59 3.21
N SER A 7 -1.55 -42.38 1.89
CA SER A 7 -1.86 -41.06 1.33
C SER A 7 -3.35 -40.73 1.42
N VAL A 8 -3.66 -39.52 1.88
CA VAL A 8 -5.04 -39.00 1.92
C VAL A 8 -5.55 -38.76 0.49
N PRO A 9 -6.72 -39.31 0.09
CA PRO A 9 -7.31 -39.04 -1.22
C PRO A 9 -7.56 -37.54 -1.42
N PRO A 10 -7.31 -36.98 -2.61
CA PRO A 10 -7.49 -35.55 -2.89
C PRO A 10 -8.88 -35.02 -2.49
N GLU A 11 -9.92 -35.80 -2.78
CA GLU A 11 -11.32 -35.43 -2.54
C GLU A 11 -11.61 -35.23 -1.05
N CYS A 12 -10.87 -35.91 -0.16
CA CYS A 12 -11.04 -35.78 1.29
C CYS A 12 -10.73 -34.36 1.79
N TRP A 13 -9.85 -33.60 1.10
CA TRP A 13 -9.55 -32.22 1.47
C TRP A 13 -10.72 -31.28 1.18
N ILE A 14 -11.47 -31.54 0.11
CA ILE A 14 -12.71 -30.80 -0.19
C ILE A 14 -13.80 -31.21 0.81
N GLN A 15 -13.94 -32.51 1.05
CA GLN A 15 -14.91 -33.04 2.02
C GLN A 15 -14.67 -32.53 3.43
N LEU A 16 -13.41 -32.32 3.83
CA LEU A 16 -13.07 -31.69 5.10
C LEU A 16 -13.76 -30.33 5.23
N LEU A 17 -13.67 -29.46 4.22
CA LEU A 17 -14.33 -28.15 4.25
C LEU A 17 -15.86 -28.27 4.17
N GLN A 18 -16.37 -29.23 3.39
CA GLN A 18 -17.81 -29.42 3.21
C GLN A 18 -18.53 -29.97 4.45
N TYR A 19 -17.86 -30.82 5.24
CA TYR A 19 -18.49 -31.55 6.35
C TYR A 19 -17.95 -31.16 7.72
N THR A 20 -16.97 -30.25 7.80
CA THR A 20 -16.59 -29.64 9.08
C THR A 20 -17.73 -28.78 9.62
N ASN A 21 -17.87 -28.72 10.94
CA ASN A 21 -18.78 -27.76 11.56
C ASN A 21 -18.45 -26.35 11.07
N HIS A 22 -19.44 -25.63 10.52
CA HIS A 22 -19.24 -24.30 9.93
C HIS A 22 -18.61 -23.30 10.91
N ALA A 23 -18.82 -23.45 12.22
CA ALA A 23 -18.17 -22.63 13.24
C ALA A 23 -16.64 -22.83 13.33
N ALA A 24 -16.12 -23.91 12.75
CA ALA A 24 -14.69 -24.25 12.72
C ALA A 24 -14.11 -24.25 11.30
N ILE A 25 -14.84 -23.75 10.30
CA ILE A 25 -14.41 -23.83 8.89
C ILE A 25 -13.14 -23.02 8.62
N GLU A 26 -13.00 -21.86 9.26
CA GLU A 26 -11.79 -21.04 9.16
C GLU A 26 -10.57 -21.77 9.74
N ALA A 27 -10.73 -22.44 10.88
CA ALA A 27 -9.65 -23.24 11.48
C ALA A 27 -9.26 -24.43 10.57
N ALA A 28 -10.23 -25.04 9.89
CA ALA A 28 -9.96 -26.07 8.90
C ALA A 28 -9.18 -25.51 7.69
N GLY A 29 -9.54 -24.33 7.18
CA GLY A 29 -8.76 -23.70 6.11
C GLY A 29 -7.41 -23.13 6.56
N ASP A 30 -7.23 -22.82 7.85
CA ASP A 30 -5.92 -22.53 8.45
C ASP A 30 -5.00 -23.74 8.43
N LEU A 31 -5.54 -24.90 8.79
CA LEU A 31 -4.83 -26.17 8.67
C LEU A 31 -4.45 -26.46 7.21
N LEU A 32 -5.38 -26.31 6.26
CA LEU A 32 -5.10 -26.55 4.84
C LEU A 32 -4.07 -25.55 4.27
N GLY A 33 -4.20 -24.28 4.61
CA GLY A 33 -3.23 -23.24 4.23
C GLY A 33 -1.82 -23.54 4.76
N HIS A 34 -1.71 -24.09 5.98
CA HIS A 34 -0.43 -24.52 6.53
C HIS A 34 0.20 -25.66 5.72
N TYR A 35 -0.58 -26.68 5.34
CA TYR A 35 -0.05 -27.77 4.50
C TYR A 35 0.32 -27.28 3.08
N ILE A 36 -0.48 -26.40 2.49
CA ILE A 36 -0.16 -25.79 1.18
C ILE A 36 1.11 -24.95 1.27
N THR A 37 1.33 -24.23 2.37
CA THR A 37 2.57 -23.50 2.62
C THR A 37 3.79 -24.43 2.54
N HIS A 38 3.72 -25.58 3.20
CA HIS A 38 4.78 -26.58 3.15
C HIS A 38 4.93 -27.18 1.74
N GLU A 39 3.83 -27.41 1.04
CA GLU A 39 3.82 -27.89 -0.34
C GLU A 39 4.56 -26.91 -1.28
N ILE A 40 4.15 -25.64 -1.29
CA ILE A 40 4.71 -24.57 -2.12
C ILE A 40 6.18 -24.34 -1.82
N LYS A 41 6.59 -24.36 -0.55
CA LYS A 41 8.00 -24.22 -0.15
C LYS A 41 8.89 -25.24 -0.87
N ASN A 42 8.39 -26.46 -1.04
CA ASN A 42 9.12 -27.58 -1.64
C ASN A 42 9.05 -27.64 -3.18
N TYR A 43 8.26 -26.78 -3.84
CA TYR A 43 8.22 -26.72 -5.29
C TYR A 43 9.58 -26.31 -5.87
N ARG A 44 10.00 -27.06 -6.89
CA ARG A 44 11.22 -26.79 -7.69
C ARG A 44 10.91 -25.77 -8.78
N GLY A 45 11.92 -25.04 -9.23
CA GLY A 45 11.80 -24.00 -10.26
C GLY A 45 11.12 -24.45 -11.56
N GLY A 46 11.28 -25.73 -11.95
CA GLY A 46 10.66 -26.28 -13.15
C GLY A 46 9.12 -26.23 -13.17
N ILE A 47 8.48 -26.21 -11.99
CA ILE A 47 7.00 -26.07 -11.88
C ILE A 47 6.54 -24.67 -12.30
N TYR A 48 7.43 -23.67 -12.23
CA TYR A 48 7.13 -22.27 -12.56
C TYR A 48 7.48 -21.91 -14.01
N GLN A 49 8.03 -22.85 -14.78
CA GLN A 49 8.44 -22.59 -16.16
C GLN A 49 7.24 -22.71 -17.10
N THR A 50 6.71 -21.57 -17.53
CA THR A 50 5.79 -21.49 -18.66
C THR A 50 6.60 -21.28 -19.94
N PRO A 51 6.54 -22.18 -20.94
CA PRO A 51 7.26 -22.00 -22.19
C PRO A 51 6.84 -20.70 -22.89
N ALA A 52 7.80 -19.93 -23.41
CA ALA A 52 7.54 -18.69 -24.11
C ALA A 52 6.52 -18.90 -25.25
N GLY A 53 5.51 -18.02 -25.33
CA GLY A 53 4.46 -18.09 -26.34
C GLY A 53 3.36 -19.12 -26.09
N ARG A 54 3.41 -19.90 -24.99
CA ARG A 54 2.27 -20.73 -24.58
C ARG A 54 1.34 -19.96 -23.64
N PRO A 55 0.00 -20.15 -23.77
CA PRO A 55 -0.93 -19.60 -22.81
C PRO A 55 -0.73 -20.21 -21.43
N GLU A 56 -1.13 -19.48 -20.39
CA GLU A 56 -1.15 -19.98 -19.02
C GLU A 56 -1.99 -21.27 -18.92
N PRO A 57 -1.58 -22.27 -18.11
CA PRO A 57 -2.34 -23.50 -17.93
C PRO A 57 -3.77 -23.22 -17.43
N SER A 58 -4.76 -23.94 -17.94
CA SER A 58 -6.17 -23.77 -17.51
C SER A 58 -6.50 -24.44 -16.18
N ASN A 59 -5.58 -25.23 -15.62
CA ASN A 59 -5.73 -25.95 -14.37
C ASN A 59 -4.35 -26.37 -13.84
N LEU A 60 -4.30 -26.84 -12.59
CA LEU A 60 -3.06 -27.25 -11.92
C LEU A 60 -2.77 -28.76 -12.01
N LYS A 61 -3.39 -29.51 -12.94
CA LYS A 61 -3.22 -30.98 -13.02
C LYS A 61 -1.79 -31.46 -13.33
N TYR A 62 -0.89 -30.56 -13.70
CA TYR A 62 0.53 -30.85 -13.88
C TYR A 62 1.28 -30.96 -12.55
N LEU A 63 0.68 -30.53 -11.44
CA LEU A 63 1.20 -30.76 -10.09
C LEU A 63 0.95 -32.22 -9.67
N PRO A 64 1.67 -32.71 -8.63
CA PRO A 64 1.45 -34.06 -8.11
C PRO A 64 -0.02 -34.29 -7.73
N ARG A 65 -0.56 -35.48 -8.00
CA ARG A 65 -1.97 -35.81 -7.70
C ARG A 65 -2.34 -35.61 -6.22
N ALA A 66 -1.39 -35.78 -5.30
CA ALA A 66 -1.58 -35.56 -3.87
C ALA A 66 -1.56 -34.07 -3.46
N SER A 67 -1.43 -33.15 -4.41
CA SER A 67 -1.36 -31.71 -4.17
C SER A 67 -2.67 -31.18 -3.61
N ILE A 68 -2.60 -30.58 -2.41
CA ILE A 68 -3.77 -29.98 -1.77
C ILE A 68 -4.14 -28.70 -2.54
N LEU A 69 -3.13 -27.91 -2.90
CA LEU A 69 -3.31 -26.71 -3.72
C LEU A 69 -4.02 -27.03 -5.05
N SER A 70 -3.50 -28.02 -5.79
CA SER A 70 -4.11 -28.42 -7.06
C SER A 70 -5.54 -28.89 -6.87
N THR A 71 -5.84 -29.60 -5.79
CA THR A 71 -7.18 -30.11 -5.50
C THR A 71 -8.16 -28.96 -5.30
N ILE A 72 -7.84 -28.03 -4.40
CA ILE A 72 -8.70 -26.87 -4.08
C ILE A 72 -8.91 -26.00 -5.32
N VAL A 73 -7.83 -25.63 -6.02
CA VAL A 73 -7.91 -24.74 -7.19
C VAL A 73 -8.70 -25.39 -8.32
N ASN A 74 -8.46 -26.67 -8.63
CA ASN A 74 -9.22 -27.36 -9.68
C ASN A 74 -10.70 -27.54 -9.29
N TYR A 75 -10.99 -27.65 -8.00
CA TYR A 75 -12.37 -27.68 -7.50
C TYR A 75 -13.06 -26.32 -7.72
N LEU A 76 -12.40 -25.21 -7.39
CA LEU A 76 -12.90 -23.86 -7.68
C LEU A 76 -13.11 -23.66 -9.19
N ILE A 77 -12.17 -24.05 -10.04
CA ILE A 77 -12.34 -23.99 -11.51
C ILE A 77 -13.56 -24.81 -11.97
N LEU A 78 -13.79 -25.97 -11.38
CA LEU A 78 -14.96 -26.78 -11.71
C LEU A 78 -16.27 -26.10 -11.26
N GLN A 79 -16.28 -25.52 -10.06
CA GLN A 79 -17.46 -24.88 -9.48
C GLN A 79 -17.82 -23.56 -10.17
N SER A 80 -16.84 -22.80 -10.68
CA SER A 80 -17.12 -21.58 -11.45
C SER A 80 -17.99 -21.85 -12.67
N THR A 81 -17.82 -23.01 -13.33
CA THR A 81 -18.66 -23.40 -14.49
C THR A 81 -20.08 -23.85 -14.13
N LYS A 82 -20.34 -24.11 -12.84
CA LYS A 82 -21.60 -24.68 -12.33
C LYS A 82 -22.41 -23.70 -11.49
N PHE A 83 -21.84 -22.55 -11.14
CA PHE A 83 -22.44 -21.59 -10.22
C PHE A 83 -23.87 -21.19 -10.62
N THR A 84 -24.13 -21.06 -11.93
CA THR A 84 -25.44 -20.69 -12.48
C THR A 84 -26.44 -21.84 -12.65
N LYS A 85 -26.01 -23.10 -12.45
CA LYS A 85 -26.78 -24.29 -12.89
C LYS A 85 -27.10 -25.30 -11.78
N SER A 86 -26.38 -25.30 -10.65
CA SER A 86 -26.63 -26.26 -9.56
C SER A 86 -25.88 -25.90 -8.28
N GLU A 87 -26.60 -25.63 -7.20
CA GLU A 87 -26.06 -25.43 -5.84
C GLU A 87 -25.57 -26.77 -5.24
N THR A 88 -24.45 -27.31 -5.73
CA THR A 88 -23.87 -28.53 -5.12
C THR A 88 -22.94 -28.23 -3.94
N THR A 89 -22.42 -27.00 -3.83
CA THR A 89 -21.47 -26.61 -2.79
C THR A 89 -21.99 -25.37 -2.09
N ALA A 90 -22.01 -25.40 -0.76
CA ALA A 90 -22.39 -24.24 0.03
C ALA A 90 -21.45 -23.06 -0.22
N GLU A 91 -22.01 -21.85 -0.30
CA GLU A 91 -21.25 -20.61 -0.55
C GLU A 91 -20.09 -20.42 0.43
N LEU A 92 -20.34 -20.65 1.73
CA LEU A 92 -19.34 -20.57 2.80
C LEU A 92 -18.10 -21.43 2.51
N VAL A 93 -18.28 -22.61 1.91
CA VAL A 93 -17.18 -23.52 1.57
C VAL A 93 -16.35 -22.95 0.42
N LEU A 94 -16.99 -22.30 -0.56
CA LEU A 94 -16.30 -21.67 -1.69
C LEU A 94 -15.54 -20.42 -1.24
N VAL A 95 -16.13 -19.60 -0.35
CA VAL A 95 -15.46 -18.48 0.31
C VAL A 95 -14.21 -18.97 1.02
N GLU A 96 -14.31 -20.04 1.80
CA GLU A 96 -13.16 -20.58 2.53
C GLU A 96 -12.06 -21.10 1.58
N MET A 97 -12.44 -21.77 0.48
CA MET A 97 -11.47 -22.20 -0.53
C MET A 97 -10.75 -21.01 -1.18
N LEU A 98 -11.45 -19.93 -1.49
CA LEU A 98 -10.84 -18.70 -1.99
C LEU A 98 -9.93 -18.06 -0.93
N ARG A 99 -10.36 -18.01 0.34
CA ARG A 99 -9.56 -17.52 1.47
C ARG A 99 -8.25 -18.30 1.61
N ILE A 100 -8.29 -19.63 1.47
CA ILE A 100 -7.10 -20.48 1.46
C ILE A 100 -6.17 -20.08 0.31
N VAL A 101 -6.68 -19.93 -0.90
CA VAL A 101 -5.86 -19.56 -2.08
C VAL A 101 -5.28 -18.13 -1.93
N ALA A 102 -6.00 -17.23 -1.28
CA ALA A 102 -5.59 -15.85 -1.03
C ALA A 102 -4.48 -15.71 0.03
N LYS A 103 -4.10 -16.77 0.76
CA LYS A 103 -3.09 -16.68 1.83
C LYS A 103 -1.70 -16.27 1.30
N PRO A 104 -0.90 -15.57 2.13
CA PRO A 104 0.48 -15.26 1.78
C PRO A 104 1.33 -16.54 1.82
N TYR A 105 1.77 -17.00 0.64
CA TYR A 105 2.61 -18.19 0.48
C TYR A 105 4.08 -17.81 0.24
N PRO A 106 5.05 -18.68 0.61
CA PRO A 106 6.48 -18.38 0.51
C PRO A 106 7.00 -18.29 -0.93
N LYS A 107 6.23 -18.76 -1.90
CA LYS A 107 6.45 -18.61 -3.35
C LYS A 107 5.09 -18.35 -4.00
N PRO A 108 5.03 -17.77 -5.21
CA PRO A 108 3.77 -17.64 -5.93
C PRO A 108 3.11 -19.00 -6.16
N ILE A 109 1.81 -18.97 -6.43
CA ILE A 109 1.09 -20.16 -6.88
C ILE A 109 1.60 -20.48 -8.30
N PRO A 110 1.83 -21.77 -8.64
CA PRO A 110 2.27 -22.14 -9.98
C PRO A 110 1.40 -21.55 -11.09
N PRO A 111 1.96 -21.28 -12.29
CA PRO A 111 1.26 -20.60 -13.37
C PRO A 111 -0.11 -21.19 -13.67
N LEU A 112 -1.11 -20.31 -13.72
CA LEU A 112 -2.52 -20.65 -13.89
C LEU A 112 -3.23 -19.50 -14.58
N ASN A 113 -4.19 -19.81 -15.43
CA ASN A 113 -5.14 -18.85 -15.95
C ASN A 113 -6.18 -18.52 -14.87
N TRP A 114 -6.17 -17.29 -14.38
CA TRP A 114 -7.03 -16.80 -13.29
C TRP A 114 -8.40 -16.30 -13.73
N CYS A 115 -8.76 -16.40 -15.02
CA CYS A 115 -10.05 -15.91 -15.52
C CYS A 115 -11.27 -16.56 -14.85
N PHE A 116 -11.13 -17.75 -14.27
CA PHE A 116 -12.23 -18.39 -13.54
C PHE A 116 -12.66 -17.60 -12.28
N LEU A 117 -11.81 -16.70 -11.76
CA LEU A 117 -12.14 -15.83 -10.63
C LEU A 117 -13.26 -14.82 -10.96
N HIS A 118 -13.47 -14.48 -12.23
CA HIS A 118 -14.53 -13.54 -12.64
C HIS A 118 -15.93 -14.02 -12.24
N GLU A 119 -16.18 -15.33 -12.30
CA GLU A 119 -17.46 -15.88 -11.88
C GLU A 119 -17.70 -15.60 -10.39
N TYR A 120 -16.68 -15.77 -9.54
CA TYR A 120 -16.76 -15.50 -8.11
C TYR A 120 -16.82 -14.03 -7.75
N PHE A 121 -16.24 -13.17 -8.59
CA PHE A 121 -16.03 -11.75 -8.30
C PHE A 121 -17.34 -10.97 -8.07
N HIS A 122 -18.42 -11.38 -8.73
CA HIS A 122 -19.71 -10.68 -8.68
C HIS A 122 -20.73 -11.31 -7.71
N HIS A 123 -20.35 -12.35 -6.96
CA HIS A 123 -21.31 -13.10 -6.13
C HIS A 123 -21.55 -12.50 -4.75
N CYS A 124 -20.50 -12.34 -3.95
CA CYS A 124 -20.59 -11.69 -2.63
C CYS A 124 -19.29 -10.96 -2.29
N PHE A 125 -19.35 -10.13 -1.25
CA PHE A 125 -18.25 -9.26 -0.86
C PHE A 125 -16.98 -10.05 -0.48
N GLU A 126 -17.15 -11.13 0.27
CA GLU A 126 -16.08 -11.99 0.75
C GLU A 126 -15.37 -12.71 -0.40
N MET A 127 -16.12 -13.18 -1.41
CA MET A 127 -15.53 -13.77 -2.61
C MET A 127 -14.78 -12.73 -3.43
N ARG A 128 -15.35 -11.54 -3.60
CA ARG A 128 -14.70 -10.44 -4.32
C ARG A 128 -13.38 -10.05 -3.68
N ASP A 129 -13.36 -9.88 -2.35
CA ASP A 129 -12.16 -9.57 -1.58
C ASP A 129 -11.11 -10.67 -1.76
N ALA A 130 -11.49 -11.94 -1.57
CA ALA A 130 -10.56 -13.05 -1.75
C ALA A 130 -10.02 -13.14 -3.19
N CYS A 131 -10.87 -12.98 -4.21
CA CYS A 131 -10.45 -12.96 -5.62
C CYS A 131 -9.47 -11.83 -5.91
N LEU A 132 -9.71 -10.63 -5.38
CA LEU A 132 -8.81 -9.49 -5.54
C LEU A 132 -7.46 -9.74 -4.86
N GLN A 133 -7.46 -10.25 -3.63
CA GLN A 133 -6.25 -10.61 -2.90
C GLN A 133 -5.43 -11.68 -3.62
N ILE A 134 -6.09 -12.67 -4.24
CA ILE A 134 -5.42 -13.65 -5.11
C ILE A 134 -4.81 -12.94 -6.31
N ALA A 135 -5.59 -12.14 -7.04
CA ALA A 135 -5.15 -11.50 -8.27
C ALA A 135 -3.97 -10.54 -8.04
N ILE A 136 -4.00 -9.73 -6.99
CA ILE A 136 -2.90 -8.82 -6.62
C ILE A 136 -1.60 -9.61 -6.37
N LYS A 137 -1.66 -10.70 -5.59
CA LYS A 137 -0.48 -11.51 -5.27
C LYS A 137 0.10 -12.24 -6.50
N GLN A 138 -0.75 -12.54 -7.48
CA GLN A 138 -0.34 -13.27 -8.69
C GLN A 138 -0.01 -12.34 -9.87
N MET A 139 -0.46 -11.09 -9.84
CA MET A 139 -0.26 -10.09 -10.89
C MET A 139 1.19 -9.93 -11.35
N PRO A 140 2.22 -9.91 -10.46
CA PRO A 140 3.62 -9.83 -10.90
C PRO A 140 4.07 -11.00 -11.77
N PHE A 141 3.36 -12.14 -11.72
CA PHE A 141 3.74 -13.40 -12.37
C PHE A 141 2.74 -13.88 -13.42
N SER A 142 1.56 -13.26 -13.50
CA SER A 142 0.45 -13.71 -14.34
C SER A 142 -0.26 -12.56 -15.03
N GLY A 143 -0.39 -12.69 -16.36
CA GLY A 143 -1.06 -11.70 -17.19
C GLY A 143 -2.58 -11.69 -17.01
N THR A 144 -3.19 -12.85 -16.70
CA THR A 144 -4.64 -12.90 -16.42
C THR A 144 -4.98 -12.32 -15.05
N ALA A 145 -4.13 -12.55 -14.04
CA ALA A 145 -4.26 -11.90 -12.73
C ALA A 145 -4.08 -10.39 -12.82
N LYS A 146 -3.04 -9.92 -13.54
CA LYS A 146 -2.81 -8.50 -13.80
C LYS A 146 -4.02 -7.81 -14.42
N ARG A 147 -4.58 -8.41 -15.48
CA ARG A 147 -5.77 -7.87 -16.16
C ARG A 147 -6.98 -7.80 -15.23
N LEU A 148 -7.17 -8.78 -14.35
CA LEU A 148 -8.26 -8.76 -13.38
C LEU A 148 -8.12 -7.56 -12.43
N VAL A 149 -6.92 -7.32 -11.89
CA VAL A 149 -6.64 -6.14 -11.04
C VAL A 149 -6.88 -4.85 -11.81
N GLU A 150 -6.31 -4.71 -13.01
CA GLU A 150 -6.45 -3.50 -13.84
C GLU A 150 -7.91 -3.19 -14.18
N ASN A 151 -8.69 -4.20 -14.57
CA ASN A 151 -10.11 -4.03 -14.84
C ASN A 151 -10.87 -3.57 -13.60
N TYR A 152 -10.57 -4.16 -12.44
CA TYR A 152 -11.21 -3.78 -11.19
C TYR A 152 -10.87 -2.34 -10.77
N LEU A 153 -9.60 -1.93 -10.90
CA LEU A 153 -9.19 -0.55 -10.59
C LEU A 153 -9.88 0.47 -11.51
N ASN A 154 -10.04 0.15 -12.80
CA ASN A 154 -10.81 0.98 -13.73
C ASN A 154 -12.29 1.06 -13.34
N GLU A 155 -12.93 -0.09 -13.08
CA GLU A 155 -14.34 -0.13 -12.66
C GLU A 155 -14.58 0.66 -11.37
N LEU A 156 -13.66 0.56 -10.41
CA LEU A 156 -13.71 1.30 -9.16
C LEU A 156 -13.65 2.82 -9.38
N CYS A 157 -12.95 3.28 -10.42
CA CYS A 157 -12.88 4.69 -10.79
C CYS A 157 -14.14 5.20 -11.51
N GLU A 158 -14.95 4.30 -12.06
CA GLU A 158 -16.20 4.63 -12.78
C GLU A 158 -17.45 4.47 -11.89
N THR A 159 -17.30 3.85 -10.71
CA THR A 159 -18.40 3.50 -9.81
C THR A 159 -18.23 4.12 -8.42
N ILE A 160 -19.12 3.77 -7.48
CA ILE A 160 -19.06 4.26 -6.10
C ILE A 160 -17.89 3.59 -5.38
N MET A 161 -16.91 4.39 -4.97
CA MET A 161 -15.81 3.92 -4.11
C MET A 161 -16.29 3.74 -2.67
N LEU A 162 -15.82 2.67 -2.02
CA LEU A 162 -16.00 2.44 -0.59
C LEU A 162 -14.66 2.59 0.13
N GLU A 163 -14.67 3.29 1.25
CA GLU A 163 -13.46 3.60 2.02
C GLU A 163 -12.74 2.33 2.49
N GLU A 164 -13.49 1.33 2.97
CA GLU A 164 -12.95 0.03 3.39
C GLU A 164 -12.29 -0.73 2.23
N ASP A 165 -12.89 -0.70 1.03
CA ASP A 165 -12.33 -1.34 -0.16
C ASP A 165 -11.01 -0.66 -0.56
N LEU A 166 -10.95 0.68 -0.51
CA LEU A 166 -9.73 1.43 -0.80
C LEU A 166 -8.60 1.09 0.18
N VAL A 167 -8.86 1.09 1.48
CA VAL A 167 -7.83 0.73 2.49
C VAL A 167 -7.28 -0.67 2.22
N LYS A 168 -8.13 -1.64 1.88
CA LYS A 168 -7.71 -2.99 1.51
C LYS A 168 -6.84 -3.02 0.25
N ILE A 169 -7.17 -2.24 -0.78
CA ILE A 169 -6.35 -2.16 -2.00
C ILE A 169 -4.99 -1.52 -1.69
N TYR A 170 -4.99 -0.42 -0.93
CA TYR A 170 -3.76 0.28 -0.54
C TYR A 170 -2.84 -0.56 0.35
N SER A 171 -3.35 -1.60 1.02
CA SER A 171 -2.50 -2.56 1.74
C SER A 171 -1.49 -3.26 0.83
N SER A 172 -1.77 -3.29 -0.48
CA SER A 172 -0.91 -3.87 -1.51
C SER A 172 -0.38 -2.82 -2.49
N ILE A 173 -0.35 -1.53 -2.10
CA ILE A 173 0.04 -0.44 -3.00
C ILE A 173 1.44 -0.65 -3.58
N ALA A 174 2.39 -1.22 -2.82
CA ALA A 174 3.73 -1.49 -3.31
C ALA A 174 3.76 -2.45 -4.52
N ASP A 175 2.93 -3.49 -4.52
CA ASP A 175 2.81 -4.43 -5.63
C ASP A 175 2.04 -3.81 -6.81
N ILE A 176 1.01 -3.01 -6.51
CA ILE A 176 0.21 -2.28 -7.49
C ILE A 176 1.06 -1.26 -8.26
N THR A 177 1.86 -0.45 -7.55
CA THR A 177 2.80 0.51 -8.15
C THR A 177 3.79 -0.19 -9.08
N GLU A 178 4.27 -1.38 -8.74
CA GLU A 178 5.23 -2.12 -9.56
C GLU A 178 4.59 -2.65 -10.85
N ALA A 179 3.44 -3.31 -10.74
CA ALA A 179 2.97 -4.19 -11.81
C ALA A 179 1.81 -3.64 -12.66
N VAL A 180 1.04 -2.65 -12.20
CA VAL A 180 -0.10 -2.09 -12.97
C VAL A 180 0.36 -1.16 -14.09
N GLN A 181 -0.36 -1.16 -15.22
CA GLN A 181 -0.14 -0.21 -16.32
C GLN A 181 -0.28 1.25 -15.85
N THR A 182 0.62 2.11 -16.33
CA THR A 182 0.76 3.49 -15.85
C THR A 182 -0.51 4.32 -16.00
N ASP A 183 -1.26 4.19 -17.09
CA ASP A 183 -2.50 4.95 -17.27
C ASP A 183 -3.58 4.56 -16.26
N VAL A 184 -3.75 3.24 -16.02
CA VAL A 184 -4.69 2.71 -15.02
C VAL A 184 -4.27 3.12 -13.62
N TYR A 185 -2.97 2.99 -13.31
CA TYR A 185 -2.40 3.36 -12.03
C TYR A 185 -2.60 4.85 -11.73
N LYS A 186 -2.28 5.71 -12.69
CA LYS A 186 -2.43 7.17 -12.58
C LYS A 186 -3.85 7.56 -12.23
N GLN A 187 -4.83 7.02 -12.97
CA GLN A 187 -6.24 7.31 -12.73
C GLN A 187 -6.68 6.83 -11.35
N PHE A 188 -6.32 5.59 -10.99
CA PHE A 188 -6.65 5.02 -9.69
C PHE A 188 -6.09 5.84 -8.52
N VAL A 189 -4.78 6.09 -8.49
CA VAL A 189 -4.13 6.80 -7.37
C VAL A 189 -4.67 8.21 -7.24
N HIS A 190 -4.86 8.91 -8.36
CA HIS A 190 -5.40 10.26 -8.34
C HIS A 190 -6.83 10.30 -7.78
N LEU A 191 -7.75 9.53 -8.36
CA LEU A 191 -9.17 9.59 -8.00
C LEU A 191 -9.45 9.01 -6.60
N SER A 192 -8.81 7.89 -6.25
CA SER A 192 -9.04 7.26 -4.95
C SER A 192 -8.48 8.07 -3.78
N LEU A 193 -7.28 8.66 -3.91
CA LEU A 193 -6.75 9.54 -2.86
C LEU A 193 -7.52 10.85 -2.78
N GLN A 194 -7.93 11.41 -3.93
CA GLN A 194 -8.79 12.58 -3.95
C GLN A 194 -10.10 12.31 -3.20
N TYR A 195 -10.76 11.19 -3.47
CA TYR A 195 -11.97 10.77 -2.78
C TYR A 195 -11.77 10.63 -1.26
N LEU A 196 -10.73 9.92 -0.82
CA LEU A 196 -10.44 9.74 0.61
C LEU A 196 -10.11 11.08 1.30
N ALA A 197 -9.40 11.97 0.60
CA ALA A 197 -9.08 13.29 1.12
C ALA A 197 -10.32 14.18 1.23
N GLU A 198 -11.23 14.15 0.25
CA GLU A 198 -12.53 14.85 0.32
C GLU A 198 -13.37 14.38 1.50
N ARG A 199 -13.35 13.07 1.78
CA ARG A 199 -14.05 12.49 2.94
C ARG A 199 -13.43 12.89 4.27
N ALA A 200 -12.10 12.92 4.35
CA ALA A 200 -11.40 13.38 5.54
C ALA A 200 -11.67 14.86 5.88
N GLU A 201 -12.06 15.67 4.89
CA GLU A 201 -12.40 17.09 5.04
C GLU A 201 -13.91 17.34 5.29
N ASP A 202 -14.74 16.31 5.22
CA ASP A 202 -16.18 16.46 5.38
C ASP A 202 -16.54 16.86 6.82
N LYS A 203 -17.05 18.08 6.96
CA LYS A 203 -17.46 18.65 8.25
C LYS A 203 -18.75 18.03 8.80
N GLN A 204 -19.56 17.39 7.94
CA GLN A 204 -20.82 16.77 8.34
C GLN A 204 -20.61 15.38 8.93
N PHE A 205 -19.64 14.62 8.39
CA PHE A 205 -19.28 13.29 8.84
C PHE A 205 -17.76 13.16 8.94
N PRO A 206 -17.15 13.73 10.00
CA PRO A 206 -15.70 13.75 10.13
C PRO A 206 -15.19 12.35 10.49
N ASP A 207 -14.86 11.56 9.48
CA ASP A 207 -14.06 10.35 9.62
C ASP A 207 -12.86 10.42 8.67
N SER A 208 -11.71 10.76 9.25
CA SER A 208 -10.44 10.80 8.53
C SER A 208 -9.65 9.49 8.65
N THR A 209 -10.17 8.51 9.37
CA THR A 209 -9.49 7.23 9.66
C THR A 209 -9.08 6.50 8.38
N PRO A 210 -9.94 6.36 7.36
CA PRO A 210 -9.57 5.65 6.13
C PRO A 210 -8.45 6.34 5.35
N PHE A 211 -8.45 7.67 5.31
CA PHE A 211 -7.39 8.45 4.68
C PHE A 211 -6.07 8.30 5.44
N ILE A 212 -6.08 8.44 6.77
CA ILE A 212 -4.88 8.28 7.62
C ILE A 212 -4.29 6.87 7.47
N GLN A 213 -5.13 5.83 7.49
CA GLN A 213 -4.70 4.45 7.27
C GLN A 213 -4.07 4.27 5.89
N THR A 214 -4.72 4.80 4.85
CA THR A 214 -4.21 4.76 3.47
C THR A 214 -2.85 5.44 3.33
N ILE A 215 -2.71 6.63 3.91
CA ILE A 215 -1.44 7.37 3.93
C ILE A 215 -0.35 6.57 4.64
N ALA A 216 -0.64 5.96 5.79
CA ALA A 216 0.32 5.11 6.50
C ALA A 216 0.77 3.91 5.66
N LEU A 217 -0.15 3.26 4.92
CA LEU A 217 0.16 2.17 4.00
C LEU A 217 1.07 2.64 2.85
N ILE A 218 0.83 3.84 2.32
CA ILE A 218 1.72 4.46 1.35
C ILE A 218 3.10 4.75 1.96
N GLY A 219 3.16 5.22 3.20
CA GLY A 219 4.42 5.42 3.93
C GLY A 219 5.26 4.15 4.00
N GLY A 220 4.64 3.00 4.29
CA GLY A 220 5.31 1.70 4.25
C GLY A 220 5.84 1.35 2.85
N ALA A 221 5.11 1.72 1.79
CA ALA A 221 5.53 1.49 0.41
C ALA A 221 6.70 2.40 -0.03
N LEU A 222 6.72 3.67 0.41
CA LEU A 222 7.83 4.60 0.17
C LEU A 222 9.13 4.13 0.84
N GLN A 223 9.02 3.50 2.01
CA GLN A 223 10.15 3.06 2.83
C GLN A 223 10.65 1.65 2.51
N ARG A 224 10.08 0.98 1.51
CA ARG A 224 10.48 -0.39 1.16
C ARG A 224 11.96 -0.45 0.74
N GLU A 225 12.66 -1.52 1.12
CA GLU A 225 14.09 -1.68 0.81
C GLU A 225 14.39 -1.82 -0.68
N LYS A 226 13.51 -2.52 -1.42
CA LYS A 226 13.66 -2.78 -2.85
C LYS A 226 13.26 -1.52 -3.64
N LYS A 227 14.13 -1.00 -4.51
CA LYS A 227 13.72 0.07 -5.45
C LYS A 227 12.59 -0.40 -6.38
N TYR A 228 11.74 0.53 -6.79
CA TYR A 228 10.74 0.28 -7.83
C TYR A 228 11.41 0.15 -9.19
N GLU A 229 11.03 -0.86 -9.97
CA GLU A 229 11.45 -1.00 -11.37
C GLU A 229 10.54 -0.14 -12.27
N ASN A 230 9.27 -0.01 -11.89
CA ASN A 230 8.33 0.92 -12.51
C ASN A 230 8.46 2.34 -11.93
N GLU A 231 9.46 3.08 -12.40
CA GLU A 231 9.77 4.44 -11.95
C GLU A 231 8.64 5.46 -12.25
N ASP A 232 7.91 5.29 -13.35
CA ASP A 232 6.81 6.19 -13.74
C ASP A 232 5.66 6.14 -12.73
N ASN A 233 5.23 4.93 -12.33
CA ASN A 233 4.19 4.76 -11.32
C ASN A 233 4.64 5.29 -9.96
N PHE A 234 5.90 5.04 -9.60
CA PHE A 234 6.45 5.54 -8.34
C PHE A 234 6.49 7.08 -8.32
N TYR A 235 6.93 7.71 -9.41
CA TYR A 235 6.91 9.16 -9.56
C TYR A 235 5.49 9.72 -9.46
N LEU A 236 4.51 9.09 -10.12
CA LEU A 236 3.10 9.51 -10.04
C LEU A 236 2.53 9.44 -8.62
N LEU A 237 2.91 8.43 -7.84
CA LEU A 237 2.52 8.34 -6.43
C LEU A 237 3.08 9.52 -5.63
N CYS A 238 4.38 9.77 -5.79
CA CYS A 238 5.08 10.86 -5.10
C CYS A 238 4.47 12.23 -5.48
N ALA A 239 4.27 12.48 -6.77
CA ALA A 239 3.67 13.71 -7.26
C ALA A 239 2.21 13.89 -6.78
N THR A 240 1.44 12.79 -6.67
CA THR A 240 0.07 12.86 -6.13
C THR A 240 0.08 13.25 -4.66
N LEU A 241 0.98 12.68 -3.86
CA LEU A 241 1.15 13.07 -2.47
C LEU A 241 1.58 14.53 -2.33
N GLU A 242 2.56 14.97 -3.12
CA GLU A 242 3.04 16.36 -3.15
C GLU A 242 1.90 17.36 -3.40
N ASN A 243 0.97 17.03 -4.30
CA ASN A 243 -0.18 17.88 -4.62
C ASN A 243 -1.16 18.09 -3.45
N PHE A 244 -1.15 17.24 -2.42
CA PHE A 244 -1.97 17.43 -1.23
C PHE A 244 -1.37 18.38 -0.19
N PHE A 245 -0.17 18.92 -0.41
CA PHE A 245 0.54 19.71 0.59
C PHE A 245 -0.28 20.91 1.11
N MET A 246 -0.99 21.59 0.21
CA MET A 246 -1.83 22.74 0.57
C MET A 246 -3.24 22.38 1.00
N ARG A 247 -3.64 21.11 0.92
CA ARG A 247 -5.03 20.70 1.07
C ARG A 247 -5.54 20.79 2.50
N PHE A 248 -4.82 20.19 3.45
CA PHE A 248 -5.28 20.06 4.83
C PHE A 248 -4.83 21.23 5.71
N ASP A 249 -5.66 21.61 6.68
CA ASP A 249 -5.30 22.65 7.65
C ASP A 249 -4.08 22.23 8.49
N LEU A 250 -3.14 23.14 8.72
CA LEU A 250 -1.89 22.92 9.45
C LEU A 250 -2.11 22.29 10.84
N GLY A 251 -3.16 22.71 11.55
CA GLY A 251 -3.49 22.21 12.88
C GLY A 251 -4.19 20.85 12.91
N SER A 252 -4.62 20.33 11.76
CA SER A 252 -5.40 19.08 11.68
C SER A 252 -4.53 17.85 11.95
N GLU A 253 -5.14 16.82 12.55
CA GLU A 253 -4.48 15.52 12.71
C GLU A 253 -4.12 14.90 11.35
N VAL A 254 -4.99 15.09 10.36
CA VAL A 254 -4.79 14.63 8.98
C VAL A 254 -3.50 15.20 8.39
N PHE A 255 -3.28 16.51 8.51
CA PHE A 255 -2.05 17.14 8.03
C PHE A 255 -0.82 16.56 8.72
N LYS A 256 -0.86 16.37 10.05
CA LYS A 256 0.28 15.79 10.80
C LYS A 256 0.61 14.38 10.32
N LYS A 257 -0.40 13.51 10.19
CA LYS A 257 -0.25 12.14 9.67
C LYS A 257 0.21 12.08 8.22
N TYR A 258 -0.23 13.04 7.41
CA TYR A 258 0.27 13.22 6.06
C TYR A 258 1.75 13.61 6.03
N ILE A 259 2.19 14.55 6.87
CA ILE A 259 3.60 14.97 6.94
C ILE A 259 4.52 13.84 7.43
N GLU A 260 4.06 13.01 8.39
CA GLU A 260 4.79 11.80 8.83
C GLU A 260 5.18 10.90 7.63
N VAL A 261 4.38 10.91 6.56
CA VAL A 261 4.64 10.12 5.35
C VAL A 261 5.36 10.94 4.29
N LEU A 262 5.00 12.22 4.12
CA LEU A 262 5.55 13.08 3.09
C LEU A 262 7.07 13.18 3.18
N VAL A 263 7.65 13.22 4.38
CA VAL A 263 9.12 13.29 4.60
C VAL A 263 9.92 12.13 3.98
N HIS A 264 9.26 11.06 3.53
CA HIS A 264 9.89 9.92 2.88
C HIS A 264 9.90 10.00 1.35
N LEU A 265 9.40 11.09 0.75
CA LEU A 265 9.51 11.29 -0.69
C LEU A 265 10.98 11.42 -1.15
N PRO A 266 11.29 11.12 -2.43
CA PRO A 266 12.59 11.40 -3.00
C PRO A 266 12.91 12.91 -3.01
N GLU A 267 14.20 13.26 -2.82
CA GLU A 267 14.69 14.65 -2.69
C GLU A 267 14.21 15.60 -3.80
N GLN A 268 14.05 15.10 -5.03
CA GLN A 268 13.58 15.89 -6.18
C GLN A 268 12.21 16.54 -5.96
N HIS A 269 11.34 15.95 -5.13
CA HIS A 269 9.99 16.47 -4.84
C HIS A 269 9.99 17.62 -3.83
N PHE A 270 11.11 17.89 -3.17
CA PHE A 270 11.17 18.91 -2.11
C PHE A 270 11.72 20.25 -2.56
N ILE A 271 12.29 20.35 -3.76
CA ILE A 271 12.88 21.60 -4.22
C ILE A 271 11.81 22.71 -4.26
N GLU A 272 10.65 22.44 -4.86
CA GLU A 272 9.56 23.42 -4.97
C GLU A 272 8.74 23.56 -3.67
N LEU A 273 8.78 22.57 -2.78
CA LEU A 273 8.11 22.65 -1.48
C LEU A 273 8.91 23.46 -0.47
N LEU A 274 10.21 23.17 -0.32
CA LEU A 274 11.05 23.69 0.76
C LEU A 274 11.77 24.99 0.43
N LYS A 275 11.81 25.42 -0.84
CA LYS A 275 12.50 26.66 -1.25
C LYS A 275 11.52 27.75 -1.68
N PRO A 276 11.12 28.66 -0.78
CA PRO A 276 10.26 29.81 -1.11
C PRO A 276 10.72 30.62 -2.34
N SER A 277 12.03 30.70 -2.59
CA SER A 277 12.61 31.39 -3.74
C SER A 277 12.21 30.81 -5.10
N THR A 278 11.76 29.56 -5.17
CA THR A 278 11.34 28.89 -6.42
C THR A 278 9.84 28.97 -6.67
N TRP A 279 9.06 29.58 -5.78
CA TRP A 279 7.61 29.63 -5.90
C TRP A 279 7.18 30.61 -7.01
N ASN A 280 6.69 30.08 -8.12
CA ASN A 280 6.15 30.86 -9.23
C ASN A 280 4.76 31.41 -8.91
N THR A 281 4.65 32.46 -8.08
CA THR A 281 3.39 33.23 -7.95
C THR A 281 3.60 34.62 -7.34
N GLY A 282 2.85 35.61 -7.82
CA GLY A 282 2.96 37.03 -7.47
C GLY A 282 2.48 37.38 -6.07
N GLY A 283 3.22 36.96 -5.04
CA GLY A 283 3.00 37.29 -3.64
C GLY A 283 3.36 36.14 -2.70
N MET A 284 3.75 36.42 -1.46
CA MET A 284 4.05 35.39 -0.47
C MET A 284 2.76 34.74 0.05
N ASN A 285 2.64 33.42 -0.08
CA ASN A 285 1.59 32.63 0.57
C ASN A 285 2.06 32.26 1.99
N VAL A 286 1.56 32.98 3.00
CA VAL A 286 1.92 32.80 4.42
C VAL A 286 1.61 31.37 4.89
N GLU A 287 0.42 30.86 4.57
CA GLU A 287 0.01 29.50 4.95
C GLU A 287 0.96 28.44 4.35
N LYS A 288 1.33 28.59 3.07
CA LYS A 288 2.31 27.71 2.43
C LYS A 288 3.65 27.76 3.17
N LEU A 289 4.09 28.94 3.60
CA LEU A 289 5.33 29.11 4.35
C LEU A 289 5.26 28.48 5.74
N GLU A 290 4.16 28.61 6.47
CA GLU A 290 3.95 27.95 7.76
C GLU A 290 3.99 26.42 7.63
N LYS A 291 3.29 25.86 6.64
CA LYS A 291 3.35 24.42 6.33
C LYS A 291 4.76 23.98 5.93
N THR A 292 5.49 24.82 5.20
CA THR A 292 6.88 24.56 4.79
C THR A 292 7.83 24.55 5.97
N ILE A 293 7.67 25.48 6.91
CA ILE A 293 8.42 25.53 8.18
C ILE A 293 8.18 24.23 8.96
N TYR A 294 6.92 23.82 9.11
CA TYR A 294 6.57 22.57 9.78
C TYR A 294 7.22 21.35 9.10
N LEU A 295 7.12 21.24 7.77
CA LEU A 295 7.74 20.16 7.00
C LEU A 295 9.27 20.12 7.16
N GLN A 296 9.94 21.29 7.13
CA GLN A 296 11.39 21.39 7.28
C GLN A 296 11.88 20.76 8.59
N PHE A 297 11.17 21.00 9.70
CA PHE A 297 11.52 20.43 11.00
C PHE A 297 11.06 18.97 11.16
N ALA A 298 9.98 18.58 10.47
CA ALA A 298 9.45 17.22 10.51
C ALA A 298 10.44 16.15 10.00
N PHE A 299 11.36 16.50 9.09
CA PHE A 299 12.37 15.55 8.60
C PHE A 299 13.21 14.95 9.71
N HIS A 300 13.60 15.73 10.71
CA HIS A 300 14.41 15.20 11.80
C HIS A 300 13.61 14.22 12.66
N GLN A 301 12.35 14.54 12.92
CA GLN A 301 11.47 13.74 13.77
C GLN A 301 11.08 12.40 13.12
N TYR A 302 10.75 12.42 11.83
CA TYR A 302 10.13 11.27 11.16
C TYR A 302 11.03 10.60 10.11
N ASN A 303 12.09 11.27 9.62
CA ASN A 303 13.06 10.70 8.69
C ASN A 303 14.52 11.12 9.02
N PRO A 304 15.06 10.70 10.19
CA PRO A 304 16.39 11.11 10.65
C PRO A 304 17.54 10.67 9.71
N ALA A 305 17.30 9.69 8.83
CA ALA A 305 18.27 9.23 7.86
C ALA A 305 18.49 10.24 6.70
N ALA A 306 17.53 11.12 6.42
CA ALA A 306 17.59 12.08 5.32
C ALA A 306 18.36 13.36 5.67
N LYS A 307 19.66 13.23 5.99
CA LYS A 307 20.51 14.34 6.45
C LYS A 307 20.54 15.54 5.49
N SER A 308 20.54 15.31 4.17
CA SER A 308 20.53 16.40 3.18
C SER A 308 19.24 17.23 3.24
N LEU A 309 18.10 16.60 3.52
CA LEU A 309 16.79 17.25 3.54
C LEU A 309 16.54 18.06 4.81
N GLN A 310 17.20 17.70 5.93
CA GLN A 310 17.08 18.40 7.22
C GLN A 310 17.48 19.88 7.16
N PHE A 311 18.26 20.27 6.15
CA PHE A 311 18.70 21.66 5.96
C PHE A 311 18.34 22.25 4.58
N LEU A 312 17.73 21.47 3.68
CA LEU A 312 17.60 21.83 2.27
C LEU A 312 16.88 23.18 2.04
N GLY A 313 15.79 23.45 2.76
CA GLY A 313 15.01 24.68 2.65
C GLY A 313 15.34 25.74 3.68
N LEU A 314 16.04 25.37 4.77
CA LEU A 314 16.15 26.20 5.97
C LEU A 314 16.76 27.59 5.72
N PRO A 315 17.87 27.75 4.96
CA PRO A 315 18.41 29.09 4.65
C PRO A 315 17.42 29.99 3.89
N ASP A 316 16.66 29.41 2.96
CA ASP A 316 15.71 30.15 2.13
C ASP A 316 14.45 30.54 2.92
N ILE A 317 13.98 29.63 3.79
CA ILE A 317 12.91 29.88 4.75
C ILE A 317 13.30 31.03 5.69
N ILE A 318 14.48 30.97 6.33
CA ILE A 318 14.96 32.02 7.24
C ILE A 318 15.04 33.38 6.53
N SER A 319 15.62 33.41 5.34
CA SER A 319 15.72 34.62 4.51
C SER A 319 14.34 35.20 4.20
N THR A 320 13.38 34.34 3.88
CA THR A 320 12.01 34.74 3.53
C THR A 320 11.23 35.27 4.75
N VAL A 321 11.32 34.58 5.89
CA VAL A 321 10.72 35.01 7.17
C VAL A 321 11.31 36.35 7.61
N ALA A 322 12.64 36.52 7.55
CA ALA A 322 13.31 37.75 7.95
C ALA A 322 12.89 38.96 7.10
N LYS A 323 12.70 38.78 5.78
CA LYS A 323 12.21 39.83 4.87
C LYS A 323 10.78 40.27 5.19
N HIS A 324 9.95 39.38 5.75
CA HIS A 324 8.54 39.65 6.05
C HIS A 324 8.28 40.05 7.51
N SER A 325 9.23 39.79 8.40
CA SER A 325 9.18 40.17 9.83
C SER A 325 8.78 41.64 10.10
N PRO A 326 9.20 42.64 9.30
CA PRO A 326 8.77 44.04 9.51
C PRO A 326 7.29 44.31 9.23
N ALA A 327 6.63 43.44 8.46
CA ALA A 327 5.24 43.61 8.01
C ALA A 327 4.25 42.73 8.78
N ASP A 328 4.68 41.57 9.27
CA ASP A 328 3.83 40.63 10.02
C ASP A 328 4.65 39.88 11.09
N GLY A 329 4.46 40.26 12.36
CA GLY A 329 5.13 39.63 13.50
C GLY A 329 4.64 38.21 13.80
N SER A 330 3.47 37.81 13.29
CA SER A 330 2.88 36.50 13.57
C SER A 330 3.69 35.35 12.97
N LEU A 331 4.18 35.52 11.73
CA LEU A 331 5.00 34.53 11.05
C LEU A 331 6.37 34.31 11.74
N SER A 332 6.98 35.39 12.24
CA SER A 332 8.23 35.28 13.00
C SER A 332 8.01 34.54 14.32
N ALA A 333 6.88 34.81 14.99
CA ALA A 333 6.51 34.10 16.21
C ALA A 333 6.24 32.61 15.93
N PHE A 334 5.54 32.29 14.84
CA PHE A 334 5.29 30.91 14.41
C PHE A 334 6.61 30.16 14.13
N PHE A 335 7.52 30.75 13.34
CA PHE A 335 8.82 30.14 13.07
C PHE A 335 9.59 29.85 14.36
N LEU A 336 9.64 30.81 15.30
CA LEU A 336 10.32 30.62 16.58
C LEU A 336 9.66 29.55 17.45
N GLN A 337 8.34 29.42 17.40
CA GLN A 337 7.61 28.39 18.13
C GLN A 337 7.91 26.99 17.57
N GLU A 338 7.91 26.82 16.26
CA GLU A 338 8.23 25.55 15.61
C GLU A 338 9.72 25.19 15.82
N TRP A 339 10.61 26.18 15.69
CA TRP A 339 12.03 26.01 16.01
C TRP A 339 12.24 25.57 17.46
N TYR A 340 11.55 26.22 18.41
CA TYR A 340 11.62 25.86 19.82
C TYR A 340 11.13 24.43 20.05
N SER A 341 9.99 24.06 19.45
CA SER A 341 9.43 22.71 19.55
C SER A 341 10.38 21.65 18.99
N PHE A 342 11.04 21.97 17.87
CA PHE A 342 12.10 21.15 17.30
C PHE A 342 13.30 21.00 18.26
N VAL A 343 13.80 22.09 18.85
CA VAL A 343 14.91 22.05 19.82
C VAL A 343 14.53 21.24 21.06
N GLU A 344 13.28 21.32 21.53
CA GLU A 344 12.80 20.51 22.66
C GLU A 344 12.89 19.00 22.39
N LEU A 345 12.82 18.54 21.13
CA LEU A 345 12.98 17.11 20.81
C LEU A 345 14.36 16.58 21.25
N PHE A 346 15.39 17.43 21.24
CA PHE A 346 16.73 17.07 21.70
C PHE A 346 16.88 17.16 23.22
N ALA A 347 15.97 17.87 23.91
CA ALA A 347 16.01 18.07 25.36
C ALA A 347 15.14 17.08 26.13
N ARG A 348 14.12 16.48 25.50
CA ARG A 348 13.18 15.55 26.16
C ARG A 348 13.67 14.10 26.26
N ASN A 349 14.73 13.74 25.56
CA ASN A 349 15.31 12.39 25.55
C ASN A 349 16.52 12.28 26.50
N ASP A 350 16.35 12.75 27.74
CA ASP A 350 17.40 12.99 28.75
C ASP A 350 18.10 11.73 29.31
N GLU A 351 17.93 10.54 28.71
CA GLU A 351 18.59 9.32 29.19
C GLU A 351 19.98 9.07 28.58
N ASP A 352 20.35 9.71 27.45
CA ASP A 352 21.66 9.51 26.81
C ASP A 352 22.38 10.83 26.46
N GLN A 353 23.66 10.94 26.85
CA GLN A 353 24.58 12.03 26.47
C GLN A 353 24.76 12.20 24.94
N SER A 354 24.20 11.28 24.14
CA SER A 354 24.10 11.30 22.68
C SER A 354 23.35 12.54 22.16
N ASP A 355 22.32 13.01 22.86
CA ASP A 355 21.35 13.94 22.27
C ASP A 355 21.77 15.40 22.39
N ALA A 356 22.46 15.76 23.47
CA ALA A 356 23.16 17.04 23.57
C ALA A 356 24.25 17.18 22.49
N LYS A 357 24.95 16.08 22.18
CA LYS A 357 25.93 16.04 21.09
C LYS A 357 25.26 16.22 19.73
N ALA A 358 24.11 15.59 19.51
CA ALA A 358 23.33 15.72 18.27
C ALA A 358 22.82 17.15 18.03
N LEU A 359 22.32 17.84 19.07
CA LEU A 359 21.91 19.25 18.95
C LEU A 359 23.11 20.16 18.64
N VAL A 360 24.24 19.95 19.32
CA VAL A 360 25.48 20.71 19.06
C VAL A 360 25.98 20.46 17.65
N GLU A 361 25.99 19.21 17.18
CA GLU A 361 26.35 18.86 15.79
C GLU A 361 25.41 19.53 14.78
N PHE A 362 24.10 19.49 15.02
CA PHE A 362 23.10 20.17 14.18
C PHE A 362 23.32 21.69 14.13
N ILE A 363 23.56 22.33 15.27
CA ILE A 363 23.83 23.78 15.34
C ILE A 363 25.14 24.12 14.62
N VAL A 364 26.19 23.30 14.77
CA VAL A 364 27.46 23.50 14.07
C VAL A 364 27.28 23.38 12.55
N GLU A 365 26.52 22.38 12.09
CA GLU A 365 26.19 22.22 10.66
C GLU A 365 25.37 23.41 10.15
N LEU A 366 24.38 23.88 10.92
CA LEU A 366 23.59 25.06 10.57
C LEU A 366 24.45 26.33 10.48
N ILE A 367 25.35 26.57 11.43
CA ILE A 367 26.29 27.69 11.40
C ILE A 367 27.19 27.60 10.17
N GLY A 368 27.60 26.40 9.75
CA GLY A 368 28.39 26.20 8.55
C GLY A 368 27.66 26.50 7.23
N LEU A 369 26.33 26.54 7.26
CA LEU A 369 25.47 26.80 6.09
C LEU A 369 25.02 28.27 5.95
N ILE A 370 25.14 29.07 7.02
CA ILE A 370 24.84 30.51 7.09
C ILE A 370 26.12 31.29 6.85
#